data_AF-A0A3A8YYV4-F1
#
_entry.id   AF-A0A3A8YYV4-F1
#
_cell.length_a   1.000
_cell.length_b   1.000
_cell.length_c   1.000
_cell.angle_alpha   90.00
_cell.angle_beta   90.00
_cell.angle_gamma   90.00
#
_symmetry.space_group_name_H-M   'P 1'
#
loop_
_entity.id
_entity.type
_entity.pdbx_description
1 polymer ?
#
loop_
_entity_poly.entity_id
_entity_poly.type
_entity_poly.pdbx_seq_one_letter_code
_entity_poly.pdbx_strand_id
1 'polypeptide(L)'
;MSKKKNRPHGHYCKICGEHKANEKFSGKGHAAHICKSCSRLSAAEKAAAMDMNRLMDFPMRRLTDSEKKWLKAKMHDQCPEVADTAREVFNVCFPHAERNAMKKQLVINTLSFEVHTEVYDGYGDMEMADCRFTIDRKSRVLTMTDFQAEDGEQSVTLEGGQMAKLLRYIVHTLEIFMWEQDYCLKPDEDDYFTDNLFDEDLYGDDLEESGEDMPTEPEGRPSWRAQVEYSNHTVQDISSYDDYLPERPEELYLSLLEYFEPEDEEF
;
A
#
# COMPACT_ATOMS: atom_id res chain seq x y z
N MET A 1 35.73 -26.62 35.87
CA MET A 1 35.39 -25.84 34.65
C MET A 1 34.99 -24.43 35.07
N SER A 2 35.72 -23.41 34.62
CA SER A 2 35.53 -22.02 35.06
C SER A 2 34.19 -21.45 34.61
N LYS A 3 33.47 -20.80 35.53
CA LYS A 3 32.23 -20.04 35.25
C LYS A 3 32.50 -19.03 34.13
N LYS A 4 31.80 -19.15 32.99
CA LYS A 4 31.75 -18.09 31.96
C LYS A 4 31.28 -16.81 32.66
N LYS A 5 32.18 -15.85 32.87
CA LYS A 5 31.82 -14.52 33.37
C LYS A 5 30.90 -13.90 32.32
N ASN A 6 29.64 -13.64 32.67
CA ASN A 6 28.76 -12.78 31.88
C ASN A 6 29.50 -11.45 31.69
N ARG A 7 30.00 -11.21 30.48
CA ARG A 7 30.60 -9.92 30.15
C ARG A 7 29.46 -8.91 30.26
N PRO A 8 29.62 -7.80 30.99
CA PRO A 8 28.58 -6.78 31.06
C PRO A 8 28.29 -6.33 29.63
N HIS A 9 27.04 -6.47 29.21
CA HIS A 9 26.56 -5.96 27.93
C HIS A 9 26.91 -4.46 27.84
N GLY A 10 27.40 -4.03 26.68
CA GLY A 10 27.75 -2.63 26.46
C GLY A 10 26.55 -1.70 26.71
N HIS A 11 26.82 -0.45 27.02
CA HIS A 11 25.81 0.57 27.25
C HIS A 11 25.35 1.20 25.92
N TYR A 12 24.04 1.42 25.78
CA TYR A 12 23.44 2.05 24.60
C TYR A 12 23.70 3.56 24.58
N CYS A 13 24.03 4.10 23.40
CA CYS A 13 24.15 5.54 23.16
C CYS A 13 22.97 6.04 22.32
N LYS A 14 22.13 6.92 22.86
CA LYS A 14 20.93 7.43 22.16
C LYS A 14 21.21 8.34 20.96
N ILE A 15 22.43 8.86 20.83
CA ILE A 15 22.79 9.76 19.73
C ILE A 15 23.19 8.99 18.47
N CYS A 16 23.87 7.84 18.62
CA CYS A 16 24.40 7.08 17.48
C CYS A 16 23.82 5.66 17.37
N GLY A 17 22.83 5.30 18.19
CA GLY A 17 22.15 4.00 18.13
C GLY A 17 22.97 2.79 18.58
N GLU A 18 24.28 2.93 18.80
CA GLU A 18 25.15 1.79 19.09
C GLU A 18 25.26 1.43 20.59
N HIS A 19 25.35 0.13 20.87
CA HIS A 19 25.87 -0.37 22.14
C HIS A 19 27.40 -0.30 22.17
N LYS A 20 27.96 0.46 23.12
CA LYS A 20 29.41 0.64 23.28
C LYS A 20 29.88 0.17 24.65
N ALA A 21 31.14 -0.22 24.77
CA ALA A 21 31.72 -0.61 26.06
C ALA A 21 31.64 0.55 27.09
N ASN A 22 31.49 0.23 28.38
CA ASN A 22 31.30 1.22 29.45
C ASN A 22 32.42 2.29 29.51
N GLU A 23 33.64 1.92 29.16
CA GLU A 23 34.79 2.84 29.10
C GLU A 23 34.65 3.95 28.05
N LYS A 24 33.78 3.75 27.05
CA LYS A 24 33.45 4.75 26.02
C LYS A 24 32.45 5.79 26.52
N PHE A 25 31.96 5.68 27.75
CA PHE A 25 31.10 6.67 28.40
C PHE A 25 31.88 7.41 29.50
N SER A 26 31.54 8.68 29.72
CA SER A 26 31.95 9.41 30.92
C SER A 26 30.91 9.21 32.02
N GLY A 27 31.22 9.50 33.30
CA GLY A 27 30.23 9.36 34.38
C GLY A 27 28.92 10.11 34.10
N LYS A 28 29.01 11.36 33.61
CA LYS A 28 27.85 12.15 33.15
C LYS A 28 27.21 11.58 31.88
N GLY A 29 28.02 11.13 30.93
CA GLY A 29 27.54 10.53 29.68
C GLY A 29 26.78 9.22 29.89
N HIS A 30 27.18 8.43 30.89
CA HIS A 30 26.50 7.19 31.27
C HIS A 30 25.07 7.48 31.75
N ALA A 31 24.89 8.46 32.64
CA ALA A 31 23.56 8.89 33.09
C ALA A 31 22.69 9.46 31.95
N ALA A 32 23.32 10.13 30.97
CA ALA A 32 22.60 10.73 29.85
C ALA A 32 22.40 9.79 28.65
N HIS A 33 22.97 8.57 28.69
CA HIS A 33 23.07 7.65 27.55
C HIS A 33 23.78 8.26 26.33
N ILE A 34 24.86 9.03 26.55
CA ILE A 34 25.65 9.69 25.50
C ILE A 34 27.11 9.26 25.64
N CYS A 35 27.64 8.60 24.60
CA CYS A 35 29.04 8.19 24.59
C CYS A 35 29.99 9.38 24.42
N LYS A 36 31.28 9.18 24.73
CA LYS A 36 32.31 10.23 24.69
C LYS A 36 32.45 10.88 23.32
N SER A 37 32.35 10.12 22.22
CA SER A 37 32.40 10.68 20.85
C SER A 37 31.20 11.60 20.60
N CYS A 38 29.99 11.10 20.83
CA CYS A 38 28.76 11.88 20.64
C CYS A 38 28.68 13.09 21.56
N SER A 39 29.30 13.06 22.75
CA SER A 39 29.29 14.20 23.66
C SER A 39 29.95 15.46 23.07
N ARG A 40 30.95 15.27 22.19
CA ARG A 40 31.74 16.34 21.55
C ARG A 40 31.08 16.96 20.33
N LEU A 41 30.05 16.31 19.78
CA LEU A 41 29.30 16.82 18.63
C LEU A 41 28.53 18.09 18.99
N SER A 42 28.33 18.96 18.00
CA SER A 42 27.42 20.09 18.06
C SER A 42 25.97 19.64 18.24
N ALA A 43 25.08 20.57 18.58
CA ALA A 43 23.66 20.26 18.70
C ALA A 43 23.05 19.78 17.38
N ALA A 44 23.46 20.38 16.25
CA ALA A 44 22.99 20.01 14.92
C ALA A 44 23.43 18.59 14.54
N GLU A 45 24.71 18.25 14.74
CA GLU A 45 25.23 16.91 14.46
C GLU A 45 24.58 15.84 15.36
N LYS A 46 24.31 16.18 16.63
CA LYS A 46 23.56 15.28 17.54
C LYS A 46 22.13 15.05 17.04
N ALA A 47 21.46 16.10 16.57
CA ALA A 47 20.10 15.99 16.04
C ALA A 47 20.07 15.12 14.78
N ALA A 48 20.95 15.39 13.81
CA ALA A 48 21.06 14.60 12.59
C ALA A 48 21.35 13.13 12.89
N ALA A 49 22.27 12.82 13.80
CA ALA A 49 22.57 11.44 14.17
C ALA A 49 21.38 10.73 14.85
N MET A 50 20.60 11.43 15.68
CA MET A 50 19.38 10.88 16.26
C MET A 50 18.30 10.64 15.21
N ASP A 51 18.12 11.57 14.27
CA ASP A 51 17.16 11.44 13.17
C ASP A 51 17.54 10.27 12.24
N MET A 52 18.83 10.13 11.92
CA MET A 52 19.36 8.99 11.15
C MET A 52 19.06 7.66 11.84
N ASN A 53 19.36 7.50 13.13
CA ASN A 53 19.04 6.24 13.82
C ASN A 53 17.54 5.94 13.77
N ARG A 54 16.70 6.98 13.94
CA ARG A 54 15.25 6.80 13.86
C ARG A 54 14.78 6.40 12.46
N LEU A 55 15.43 6.88 11.40
CA LEU A 55 15.15 6.49 10.02
C LEU A 55 15.57 5.03 9.76
N MET A 56 16.72 4.61 10.28
CA MET A 56 17.18 3.22 10.16
C MET A 56 16.27 2.23 10.91
N ASP A 57 15.75 2.65 12.07
CA ASP A 57 14.82 1.86 12.88
C ASP A 57 13.34 2.15 12.55
N PHE A 58 13.06 2.79 11.41
CA PHE A 58 11.71 3.27 11.10
C PHE A 58 10.75 2.11 10.82
N PRO A 59 9.53 2.12 11.38
CA PRO A 59 8.58 1.03 11.18
C PRO A 59 8.13 0.94 9.71
N MET A 60 8.47 -0.15 9.02
CA MET A 60 8.01 -0.43 7.64
C MET A 60 6.56 -0.95 7.58
N ARG A 61 5.76 -0.65 8.60
CA ARG A 61 4.35 -1.09 8.77
C ARG A 61 3.40 0.10 8.66
N ARG A 62 2.09 -0.10 8.90
CA ARG A 62 1.10 0.98 8.96
C ARG A 62 1.58 2.11 9.88
N LEU A 63 1.89 3.26 9.27
CA LEU A 63 2.36 4.46 9.96
C LEU A 63 1.20 5.25 10.56
N THR A 64 1.40 5.77 11.77
CA THR A 64 0.50 6.76 12.38
C THR A 64 0.63 8.12 11.66
N ASP A 65 -0.38 8.97 11.79
CA ASP A 65 -0.33 10.32 11.19
C ASP A 65 0.84 11.17 11.70
N SER A 66 1.24 10.95 12.96
CA SER A 66 2.38 11.63 13.56
C SER A 66 3.70 11.20 12.91
N GLU A 67 3.86 9.91 12.62
CA GLU A 67 5.04 9.35 11.94
C GLU A 67 5.09 9.80 10.50
N LYS A 68 3.95 9.75 9.79
CA LYS A 68 3.84 10.26 8.41
C LYS A 68 4.25 11.73 8.33
N LYS A 69 3.76 12.56 9.25
CA LYS A 69 4.08 13.99 9.30
C LYS A 69 5.55 14.23 9.60
N TRP A 70 6.13 13.47 10.53
CA TRP A 70 7.55 13.57 10.86
C TRP A 70 8.43 13.16 9.67
N LEU A 71 8.13 12.04 9.02
CA LEU A 71 8.88 11.55 7.87
C LEU A 71 8.83 12.55 6.70
N LYS A 72 7.64 13.05 6.36
CA LYS A 72 7.47 14.11 5.34
C LYS A 72 8.26 15.38 5.65
N ALA A 73 8.34 15.78 6.92
CA ALA A 73 9.15 16.94 7.31
C ALA A 73 10.65 16.67 7.13
N LYS A 74 11.11 15.44 7.43
CA LYS A 74 12.52 15.06 7.33
C LYS A 74 13.02 14.95 5.90
N MET A 75 12.17 14.66 4.93
CA MET A 75 12.52 14.70 3.50
C MET A 75 13.02 16.09 3.03
N HIS A 76 12.77 17.14 3.80
CA HIS A 76 13.19 18.52 3.54
C HIS A 76 14.17 19.05 4.61
N ASP A 77 14.88 18.17 5.32
CA ASP A 77 15.85 18.56 6.33
C ASP A 77 17.06 19.31 5.73
N GLN A 78 17.74 20.12 6.54
CA GLN A 78 18.94 20.84 6.12
C GLN A 78 20.15 19.92 5.97
N CYS A 79 20.15 18.77 6.65
CA CYS A 79 21.16 17.74 6.50
C CYS A 79 20.79 16.84 5.29
N PRO A 80 21.59 16.85 4.19
CA PRO A 80 21.26 16.08 2.99
C PRO A 80 21.14 14.58 3.26
N GLU A 81 22.03 14.04 4.09
CA GLU A 81 22.03 12.61 4.47
C GLU A 81 20.69 12.21 5.12
N VAL A 82 20.20 13.01 6.08
CA VAL A 82 18.89 12.79 6.71
C VAL A 82 17.75 12.92 5.70
N ALA A 83 17.80 13.92 4.82
CA ALA A 83 16.77 14.18 3.84
C ALA A 83 16.66 13.07 2.78
N ASP A 84 17.79 12.56 2.32
CA ASP A 84 17.85 11.49 1.31
C ASP A 84 17.43 10.15 1.90
N THR A 85 17.93 9.77 3.08
CA THR A 85 17.46 8.55 3.76
C THR A 85 15.97 8.63 4.12
N ALA A 86 15.46 9.80 4.52
CA ALA A 86 14.03 9.98 4.74
C ALA A 86 13.20 9.78 3.47
N ARG A 87 13.73 10.17 2.30
CA ARG A 87 13.07 9.95 1.00
C ARG A 87 13.05 8.47 0.62
N GLU A 88 14.14 7.75 0.85
CA GLU A 88 14.22 6.31 0.65
C GLU A 88 13.20 5.56 1.53
N VAL A 89 13.20 5.85 2.83
CA VAL A 89 12.22 5.26 3.78
C VAL A 89 10.79 5.62 3.38
N PHE A 90 10.54 6.86 2.93
CA PHE A 90 9.23 7.28 2.46
C PHE A 90 8.80 6.49 1.21
N ASN A 91 9.68 6.29 0.25
CA ASN A 91 9.39 5.53 -0.97
C ASN A 91 9.13 4.04 -0.66
N VAL A 92 9.85 3.45 0.30
CA VAL A 92 9.58 2.08 0.75
C VAL A 92 8.23 1.98 1.48
N CYS A 93 7.91 2.94 2.35
CA CYS A 93 6.63 2.96 3.07
C CYS A 93 5.44 3.31 2.17
N PHE A 94 5.69 4.03 1.06
CA PHE A 94 4.69 4.51 0.13
C PHE A 94 5.15 4.36 -1.34
N PRO A 95 5.27 3.12 -1.84
CA PRO A 95 5.80 2.84 -3.18
C PRO A 95 5.02 3.51 -4.31
N HIS A 96 3.74 3.82 -4.06
CA HIS A 96 2.84 4.44 -5.03
C HIS A 96 2.56 5.91 -4.72
N ALA A 97 3.23 6.56 -3.76
CA ALA A 97 2.87 7.91 -3.31
C ALA A 97 2.85 8.96 -4.42
N GLU A 98 3.88 8.99 -5.27
CA GLU A 98 3.98 9.98 -6.36
C GLU A 98 2.87 9.77 -7.38
N ARG A 99 2.63 8.52 -7.76
CA ARG A 99 1.57 8.13 -8.69
C ARG A 99 0.17 8.36 -8.10
N ASN A 100 -0.04 8.07 -6.82
CA ASN A 100 -1.29 8.38 -6.13
C ASN A 100 -1.48 9.90 -5.99
N ALA A 101 -0.42 10.67 -5.83
CA ALA A 101 -0.48 12.13 -5.82
C ALA A 101 -0.87 12.69 -7.20
N MET A 102 -0.30 12.15 -8.28
CA MET A 102 -0.72 12.47 -9.65
C MET A 102 -2.18 12.09 -9.90
N LYS A 103 -2.57 10.88 -9.48
CA LYS A 103 -3.95 10.37 -9.63
C LYS A 103 -4.97 11.24 -8.90
N LYS A 104 -4.63 11.80 -7.73
CA LYS A 104 -5.47 12.77 -6.99
C LYS A 104 -5.67 14.11 -7.71
N GLN A 105 -4.92 14.38 -8.78
CA GLN A 105 -5.15 15.53 -9.66
C GLN A 105 -6.10 15.19 -10.82
N LEU A 106 -6.36 13.90 -11.06
CA LEU A 106 -7.25 13.43 -12.11
C LEU A 106 -8.70 13.44 -11.62
N VAL A 107 -9.60 13.83 -12.52
CA VAL A 107 -11.04 13.79 -12.30
C VAL A 107 -11.62 12.70 -13.19
N ILE A 108 -12.36 11.76 -12.62
CA ILE A 108 -13.08 10.74 -13.39
C ILE A 108 -14.17 11.42 -14.23
N ASN A 109 -14.22 11.10 -15.53
CA ASN A 109 -15.35 11.42 -16.39
C ASN A 109 -16.36 10.28 -16.40
N THR A 110 -15.87 9.06 -16.63
CA THR A 110 -16.70 7.87 -16.75
C THR A 110 -16.03 6.71 -16.01
N LEU A 111 -16.83 5.93 -15.28
CA LEU A 111 -16.41 4.69 -14.63
C LEU A 111 -17.36 3.57 -15.06
N SER A 112 -16.83 2.43 -15.45
CA SER A 112 -17.56 1.17 -15.59
C SER A 112 -16.93 0.16 -14.63
N PHE A 113 -17.71 -0.39 -13.72
CA PHE A 113 -17.27 -1.35 -12.72
C PHE A 113 -18.16 -2.58 -12.78
N GLU A 114 -17.57 -3.73 -13.08
CA GLU A 114 -18.23 -5.02 -13.26
C GLU A 114 -17.75 -5.99 -12.18
N VAL A 115 -18.69 -6.73 -11.57
CA VAL A 115 -18.43 -7.72 -10.53
C VAL A 115 -19.19 -8.99 -10.90
N HIS A 116 -18.48 -10.13 -10.90
CA HIS A 116 -18.95 -11.44 -11.34
C HIS A 116 -18.52 -12.56 -10.37
N THR A 117 -18.46 -12.26 -9.07
CA THR A 117 -17.86 -13.13 -8.03
C THR A 117 -18.73 -13.17 -6.77
N GLU A 118 -18.41 -14.08 -5.84
CA GLU A 118 -19.07 -14.17 -4.53
C GLU A 118 -18.62 -13.00 -3.65
N VAL A 119 -19.58 -12.31 -3.05
CA VAL A 119 -19.37 -11.20 -2.11
C VAL A 119 -20.09 -11.51 -0.80
N TYR A 120 -19.56 -11.00 0.31
CA TYR A 120 -20.25 -11.13 1.60
C TYR A 120 -21.31 -10.05 1.74
N ASP A 121 -22.50 -10.45 2.13
CA ASP A 121 -23.55 -9.51 2.51
C ASP A 121 -23.30 -8.89 3.90
N GLY A 122 -24.19 -7.98 4.32
CA GLY A 122 -24.13 -7.35 5.65
C GLY A 122 -24.33 -8.32 6.82
N TYR A 123 -24.74 -9.57 6.57
CA TYR A 123 -24.99 -10.61 7.55
C TYR A 123 -23.88 -11.68 7.58
N GLY A 124 -22.93 -11.63 6.63
CA GLY A 124 -21.80 -12.53 6.50
C GLY A 124 -22.07 -13.78 5.65
N ASP A 125 -23.18 -13.80 4.92
CA ASP A 125 -23.51 -14.85 3.95
C ASP A 125 -22.89 -14.51 2.58
N MET A 126 -22.44 -15.54 1.84
CA MET A 126 -21.84 -15.36 0.51
C MET A 126 -22.95 -15.34 -0.55
N GLU A 127 -23.02 -14.26 -1.30
CA GLU A 127 -23.95 -14.08 -2.41
C GLU A 127 -23.20 -13.85 -3.73
N MET A 128 -23.73 -14.41 -4.82
CA MET A 128 -23.15 -14.22 -6.16
C MET A 128 -23.52 -12.85 -6.71
N ALA A 129 -22.58 -11.91 -6.73
CA ALA A 129 -22.75 -10.64 -7.43
C ALA A 129 -22.42 -10.81 -8.92
N ASP A 130 -23.41 -10.67 -9.80
CA ASP A 130 -23.20 -10.48 -11.25
C ASP A 130 -23.87 -9.18 -11.67
N CYS A 131 -23.15 -8.07 -11.53
CA CYS A 131 -23.70 -6.74 -11.81
C CYS A 131 -22.64 -5.81 -12.43
N ARG A 132 -23.14 -4.72 -13.01
CA ARG A 132 -22.33 -3.64 -13.57
C ARG A 132 -22.84 -2.29 -13.10
N PHE A 133 -21.93 -1.47 -12.62
CA PHE A 133 -22.15 -0.07 -12.32
C PHE A 133 -21.50 0.80 -13.39
N THR A 134 -22.23 1.79 -13.89
CA THR A 134 -21.68 2.84 -14.74
C THR A 134 -21.94 4.20 -14.13
N ILE A 135 -20.91 5.05 -14.11
CA ILE A 135 -20.99 6.43 -13.64
C ILE A 135 -20.60 7.33 -14.79
N ASP A 136 -21.45 8.31 -15.11
CA ASP A 136 -21.11 9.42 -15.98
C ASP A 136 -21.19 10.74 -15.20
N ARG A 137 -20.03 11.37 -15.05
CA ARG A 137 -19.89 12.64 -14.33
C ARG A 137 -20.68 13.78 -14.98
N LYS A 138 -20.77 13.83 -16.31
CA LYS A 138 -21.40 14.95 -17.03
C LYS A 138 -22.92 14.89 -16.90
N SER A 139 -23.49 13.71 -17.09
CA SER A 139 -24.92 13.49 -16.87
C SER A 139 -25.27 13.42 -15.38
N ARG A 140 -24.29 13.13 -14.52
CA ARG A 140 -24.44 12.87 -13.07
C ARG A 140 -25.32 11.65 -12.79
N VAL A 141 -25.31 10.70 -13.71
CA VAL A 141 -26.08 9.46 -13.60
C VAL A 141 -25.15 8.35 -13.13
N LEU A 142 -25.60 7.66 -12.08
CA LEU A 142 -25.07 6.38 -11.63
C LEU A 142 -26.11 5.32 -12.04
N THR A 143 -25.67 4.30 -12.74
CA THR A 143 -26.52 3.26 -13.28
C THR A 143 -26.03 1.90 -12.81
N MET A 144 -26.94 1.04 -12.40
CA MET A 144 -26.69 -0.34 -12.04
C MET A 144 -27.44 -1.25 -13.02
N THR A 145 -26.74 -2.26 -13.53
CA THR A 145 -27.32 -3.37 -14.28
C THR A 145 -27.02 -4.64 -13.50
N ASP A 146 -28.04 -5.23 -12.90
CA ASP A 146 -27.96 -6.58 -12.36
C ASP A 146 -28.21 -7.56 -13.51
N PHE A 147 -27.31 -8.52 -13.70
CA PHE A 147 -27.43 -9.53 -14.77
C PHE A 147 -28.25 -10.76 -14.34
N GLN A 148 -28.54 -10.90 -13.05
CA GLN A 148 -29.37 -11.98 -12.50
C GLN A 148 -30.82 -11.56 -12.27
N ALA A 149 -31.08 -10.28 -11.98
CA ALA A 149 -32.44 -9.78 -11.80
C ALA A 149 -33.19 -9.66 -13.14
N GLU A 150 -34.50 -9.97 -13.13
CA GLU A 150 -35.39 -9.66 -14.27
C GLU A 150 -35.67 -8.15 -14.38
N ASP A 151 -35.49 -7.43 -13.27
CA ASP A 151 -35.58 -5.98 -13.22
C ASP A 151 -34.36 -5.39 -13.92
N GLY A 152 -34.61 -4.72 -15.04
CA GLY A 152 -33.56 -4.18 -15.91
C GLY A 152 -32.70 -3.08 -15.28
N GLU A 153 -32.01 -2.34 -16.14
CA GLU A 153 -31.10 -1.25 -15.77
C GLU A 153 -31.77 -0.20 -14.85
N GLN A 154 -31.26 -0.06 -13.62
CA GLN A 154 -31.67 0.95 -12.65
C GLN A 154 -30.73 2.15 -12.74
N SER A 155 -31.26 3.37 -12.68
CA SER A 155 -30.43 4.58 -12.72
C SER A 155 -30.87 5.62 -11.71
N VAL A 156 -29.89 6.24 -11.07
CA VAL A 156 -30.05 7.29 -10.07
C VAL A 156 -29.29 8.53 -10.53
N THR A 157 -29.97 9.67 -10.51
CA THR A 157 -29.33 10.96 -10.80
C THR A 157 -28.85 11.59 -9.50
N LEU A 158 -27.54 11.79 -9.38
CA LEU A 158 -26.94 12.37 -8.18
C LEU A 158 -26.87 13.90 -8.26
N GLU A 159 -26.95 14.56 -7.10
CA GLU A 159 -26.63 15.98 -7.02
C GLU A 159 -25.16 16.23 -7.35
N GLY A 160 -24.84 17.44 -7.85
CA GLY A 160 -23.47 17.77 -8.25
C GLY A 160 -22.44 17.62 -7.11
N GLY A 161 -22.85 17.89 -5.87
CA GLY A 161 -22.01 17.70 -4.69
C GLY A 161 -21.77 16.22 -4.36
N GLN A 162 -22.82 15.40 -4.41
CA GLN A 162 -22.76 13.95 -4.17
C GLN A 162 -21.89 13.25 -5.20
N MET A 163 -22.11 13.52 -6.49
CA MET A 163 -21.30 12.96 -7.57
C MET A 163 -19.81 13.30 -7.40
N ALA A 164 -19.50 14.56 -7.10
CA ALA A 164 -18.12 14.97 -6.86
C ALA A 164 -17.50 14.33 -5.61
N LYS A 165 -18.29 14.05 -4.57
CA LYS A 165 -17.85 13.37 -3.35
C LYS A 165 -17.55 11.89 -3.64
N LEU A 166 -18.44 11.20 -4.34
CA LEU A 166 -18.29 9.80 -4.75
C LEU A 166 -17.02 9.62 -5.60
N LEU A 167 -16.87 10.39 -6.68
CA LEU A 167 -15.70 10.29 -7.55
C LEU A 167 -14.39 10.59 -6.82
N ARG A 168 -14.38 11.57 -5.89
CA ARG A 168 -13.20 11.82 -5.05
C ARG A 168 -12.91 10.66 -4.11
N TYR A 169 -13.91 10.06 -3.49
CA TYR A 169 -13.73 8.90 -2.61
C TYR A 169 -13.11 7.73 -3.37
N ILE A 170 -13.66 7.42 -4.55
CA ILE A 170 -13.16 6.37 -5.45
C ILE A 170 -11.67 6.57 -5.80
N VAL A 171 -11.29 7.80 -6.19
CA VAL A 171 -9.91 8.07 -6.62
C VAL A 171 -8.95 8.26 -5.44
N HIS A 172 -9.37 8.98 -4.40
CA HIS A 172 -8.49 9.46 -3.35
C HIS A 172 -8.36 8.48 -2.16
N THR A 173 -9.37 7.63 -1.97
CA THR A 173 -9.47 6.73 -0.80
C THR A 173 -9.31 5.27 -1.19
N LEU A 174 -10.10 4.79 -2.16
CA LEU A 174 -10.16 3.36 -2.44
C LEU A 174 -8.90 2.83 -3.14
N GLU A 175 -8.10 3.69 -3.75
CA GLU A 175 -6.81 3.36 -4.39
C GLU A 175 -6.85 2.15 -5.35
N ILE A 176 -8.04 1.73 -5.81
CA ILE A 176 -8.28 0.56 -6.67
C ILE A 176 -7.51 0.69 -7.99
N PHE A 177 -7.54 1.90 -8.58
CA PHE A 177 -6.86 2.10 -9.86
C PHE A 177 -5.35 2.23 -9.73
N MET A 178 -4.65 1.15 -10.09
CA MET A 178 -3.20 1.08 -10.18
C MET A 178 -2.74 1.37 -11.61
N TRP A 179 -1.52 1.87 -11.78
CA TRP A 179 -0.90 2.08 -13.09
C TRP A 179 -0.29 0.79 -13.60
N GLU A 180 -0.12 0.64 -14.92
CA GLU A 180 0.54 -0.55 -15.51
C GLU A 180 1.87 -0.91 -14.82
N GLN A 181 2.67 0.11 -14.46
CA GLN A 181 3.95 -0.09 -13.79
C GLN A 181 3.82 -0.51 -12.31
N ASP A 182 2.61 -0.54 -11.74
CA ASP A 182 2.30 -1.13 -10.43
C ASP A 182 2.09 -2.64 -10.50
N TYR A 183 1.62 -3.17 -11.64
CA TYR A 183 1.44 -4.60 -11.86
C TYR A 183 2.77 -5.35 -11.95
N CYS A 184 3.83 -4.67 -12.40
CA CYS A 184 5.19 -5.20 -12.47
C CYS A 184 5.86 -5.40 -11.09
N LEU A 185 5.13 -5.20 -9.98
CA LEU A 185 5.58 -5.58 -8.64
C LEU A 185 5.13 -6.98 -8.22
N LYS A 186 4.52 -7.77 -9.11
CA LYS A 186 4.52 -9.21 -8.90
C LYS A 186 5.99 -9.65 -8.87
N PRO A 187 6.46 -10.29 -7.77
CA PRO A 187 7.77 -10.90 -7.77
C PRO A 187 7.64 -12.09 -8.71
N ASP A 188 8.05 -11.89 -9.96
CA ASP A 188 8.51 -13.02 -10.76
C ASP A 188 9.68 -13.62 -9.96
N GLU A 189 9.39 -14.77 -9.36
CA GLU A 189 10.27 -15.87 -8.96
C GLU A 189 11.59 -15.54 -8.19
N ASP A 190 11.87 -16.39 -7.20
CA ASP A 190 13.11 -16.42 -6.40
C ASP A 190 13.22 -15.47 -5.20
N ASP A 191 12.30 -15.63 -4.24
CA ASP A 191 12.68 -15.54 -2.82
C ASP A 191 12.38 -16.88 -2.14
N TYR A 192 13.01 -17.94 -2.67
CA TYR A 192 13.21 -19.16 -1.90
C TYR A 192 14.11 -18.79 -0.71
N PHE A 193 13.45 -18.59 0.41
CA PHE A 193 14.01 -18.70 1.74
C PHE A 193 14.63 -20.10 1.88
N THR A 194 15.85 -20.30 1.40
CA THR A 194 16.64 -21.51 1.69
C THR A 194 17.66 -21.19 2.77
N ASP A 195 17.16 -20.98 3.99
CA ASP A 195 17.95 -21.29 5.18
C ASP A 195 17.65 -22.75 5.54
N ASN A 196 18.39 -23.67 4.93
CA ASN A 196 18.73 -24.98 5.50
C ASN A 196 19.97 -25.53 4.79
N LEU A 197 21.10 -25.49 5.51
CA LEU A 197 22.17 -26.49 5.48
C LEU A 197 21.67 -27.86 4.95
N PHE A 198 22.35 -28.44 3.96
CA PHE A 198 22.95 -29.80 4.03
C PHE A 198 23.68 -30.12 2.71
N ASP A 199 24.98 -30.39 2.86
CA ASP A 199 25.86 -31.29 2.11
C ASP A 199 25.79 -31.39 0.57
N GLU A 200 26.90 -30.98 -0.04
CA GLU A 200 27.77 -31.77 -0.93
C GLU A 200 27.15 -33.01 -1.64
N ASP A 201 27.23 -32.97 -2.98
CA ASP A 201 27.25 -34.10 -3.91
C ASP A 201 25.96 -34.91 -4.17
N LEU A 202 25.19 -34.51 -5.19
CA LEU A 202 24.55 -35.49 -6.08
C LEU A 202 24.37 -34.95 -7.52
N TYR A 203 24.83 -35.77 -8.46
CA TYR A 203 24.92 -35.59 -9.91
C TYR A 203 23.55 -35.50 -10.62
N GLY A 204 23.54 -34.84 -11.79
CA GLY A 204 22.85 -35.38 -12.97
C GLY A 204 21.86 -34.44 -13.66
N ASP A 205 22.32 -33.82 -14.75
CA ASP A 205 21.70 -33.78 -16.10
C ASP A 205 20.16 -33.78 -16.18
N ASP A 206 19.57 -32.64 -16.55
CA ASP A 206 18.55 -32.49 -17.61
C ASP A 206 18.14 -31.01 -17.68
N LEU A 207 18.88 -30.25 -18.51
CA LEU A 207 18.61 -28.84 -18.79
C LEU A 207 17.56 -28.77 -19.90
N GLU A 208 16.29 -28.84 -19.54
CA GLU A 208 15.19 -28.49 -20.44
C GLU A 208 15.08 -26.97 -20.52
N GLU A 209 15.35 -26.46 -21.72
CA GLU A 209 15.16 -25.07 -22.15
C GLU A 209 13.65 -24.78 -22.16
N SER A 210 13.08 -24.41 -21.01
CA SER A 210 11.69 -23.93 -20.94
C SER A 210 11.64 -22.52 -21.51
N GLY A 211 11.05 -22.41 -22.70
CA GLY A 211 10.82 -21.14 -23.38
C GLY A 211 10.07 -20.15 -22.49
N GLU A 212 10.43 -18.88 -22.68
CA GLU A 212 9.75 -17.71 -22.13
C GLU A 212 8.29 -17.69 -22.58
N ASP A 213 7.41 -18.37 -21.84
CA ASP A 213 5.97 -18.22 -22.01
C ASP A 213 5.54 -16.93 -21.31
N MET A 214 5.34 -15.90 -22.14
CA MET A 214 4.56 -14.71 -21.81
C MET A 214 3.27 -15.10 -21.06
N PRO A 215 2.80 -14.35 -20.05
CA PRO A 215 1.54 -14.64 -19.40
C PRO A 215 0.42 -14.55 -20.44
N THR A 216 -0.11 -15.72 -20.81
CA THR A 216 -1.31 -15.82 -21.65
C THR A 216 -2.46 -15.25 -20.85
N GLU A 217 -3.18 -14.24 -21.37
CA GLU A 217 -4.41 -13.76 -20.74
C GLU A 217 -5.33 -14.97 -20.51
N PRO A 218 -5.79 -15.22 -19.28
CA PRO A 218 -6.66 -16.37 -19.03
C PRO A 218 -7.94 -16.22 -19.85
N GLU A 219 -8.31 -17.28 -20.59
CA GLU A 219 -9.49 -17.34 -21.47
C GLU A 219 -10.82 -17.40 -20.68
N GLY A 220 -11.03 -16.48 -19.74
CA GLY A 220 -12.21 -16.40 -18.87
C GLY A 220 -12.79 -14.99 -18.77
N ARG A 221 -14.01 -14.86 -18.24
CA ARG A 221 -14.57 -13.57 -17.80
C ARG A 221 -13.86 -13.19 -16.48
N PRO A 222 -13.36 -11.96 -16.31
CA PRO A 222 -12.72 -11.57 -15.06
C PRO A 222 -13.76 -11.55 -13.92
N SER A 223 -13.33 -11.94 -12.72
CA SER A 223 -14.15 -11.92 -11.50
C SER A 223 -14.61 -10.51 -11.15
N TRP A 224 -13.78 -9.51 -11.44
CA TRP A 224 -14.18 -8.11 -11.46
C TRP A 224 -13.35 -7.33 -12.46
N ARG A 225 -13.92 -6.25 -12.99
CA ARG A 225 -13.26 -5.32 -13.90
C ARG A 225 -13.65 -3.89 -13.61
N ALA A 226 -12.69 -2.99 -13.53
CA ALA A 226 -12.90 -1.56 -13.36
C ALA A 226 -12.22 -0.80 -14.50
N GLN A 227 -13.03 -0.17 -15.35
CA GLN A 227 -12.58 0.69 -16.44
C GLN A 227 -12.92 2.14 -16.13
N VAL A 228 -11.91 3.01 -16.13
CA VAL A 228 -12.07 4.43 -15.80
C VAL A 228 -11.50 5.32 -16.89
N GLU A 229 -12.27 6.31 -17.32
CA GLU A 229 -11.81 7.40 -18.18
C GLU A 229 -11.69 8.68 -17.35
N TYR A 230 -10.51 9.30 -17.38
CA TYR A 230 -10.24 10.56 -16.71
C TYR A 230 -10.46 11.78 -17.61
N SER A 231 -10.51 12.96 -17.01
CA SER A 231 -10.69 14.25 -17.68
C SER A 231 -9.61 14.61 -18.72
N ASN A 232 -8.43 13.99 -18.63
CA ASN A 232 -7.33 14.13 -19.58
C ASN A 232 -7.39 13.08 -20.71
N HIS A 233 -8.48 12.31 -20.81
CA HIS A 233 -8.67 11.20 -21.75
C HIS A 233 -7.74 10.00 -21.54
N THR A 234 -7.02 9.94 -20.41
CA THR A 234 -6.37 8.71 -20.01
C THR A 234 -7.44 7.69 -19.62
N VAL A 235 -7.32 6.48 -20.13
CA VAL A 235 -8.16 5.33 -19.77
C VAL A 235 -7.30 4.36 -18.98
N GLN A 236 -7.84 3.83 -17.89
CA GLN A 236 -7.27 2.70 -17.15
C GLN A 236 -8.28 1.57 -17.12
N ASP A 237 -7.78 0.36 -17.28
CA ASP A 237 -8.57 -0.86 -17.27
C ASP A 237 -7.88 -1.87 -16.37
N ILE A 238 -8.64 -2.39 -15.42
CA ILE A 238 -8.13 -3.24 -14.35
C ILE A 238 -9.06 -4.40 -14.20
N SER A 239 -8.51 -5.59 -14.27
CA SER A 239 -9.25 -6.83 -14.09
C SER A 239 -8.51 -7.75 -13.14
N SER A 240 -9.26 -8.50 -12.33
CA SER A 240 -8.73 -9.69 -11.66
C SER A 240 -9.55 -10.91 -12.05
N TYR A 241 -8.87 -12.06 -12.02
CA TYR A 241 -9.44 -13.39 -12.24
C TYR A 241 -9.43 -14.23 -10.95
N ASP A 242 -9.09 -13.61 -9.82
CA ASP A 242 -9.12 -14.28 -8.52
C ASP A 242 -10.57 -14.61 -8.15
N ASP A 243 -10.79 -15.76 -7.51
CA ASP A 243 -12.14 -16.23 -7.12
C ASP A 243 -12.78 -15.41 -5.98
N TYR A 244 -12.15 -14.33 -5.53
CA TYR A 244 -12.63 -13.47 -4.45
C TYR A 244 -12.48 -11.99 -4.80
N LEU A 245 -13.37 -11.15 -4.24
CA LEU A 245 -13.30 -9.71 -4.37
C LEU A 245 -12.34 -9.11 -3.32
N PRO A 246 -11.27 -8.40 -3.70
CA PRO A 246 -10.37 -7.78 -2.72
C PRO A 246 -11.06 -6.67 -1.91
N GLU A 247 -10.57 -6.38 -0.70
CA GLU A 247 -11.16 -5.42 0.26
C GLU A 247 -11.55 -4.07 -0.38
N ARG A 248 -10.72 -3.53 -1.29
CA ARG A 248 -10.97 -2.22 -1.92
C ARG A 248 -12.06 -2.25 -3.00
N PRO A 249 -12.01 -3.15 -4.00
CA PRO A 249 -13.14 -3.39 -4.90
C PRO A 249 -14.45 -3.75 -4.20
N GLU A 250 -14.41 -4.51 -3.10
CA GLU A 250 -15.60 -4.84 -2.30
C GLU A 250 -16.17 -3.59 -1.62
N GLU A 251 -15.32 -2.75 -1.03
CA GLU A 251 -15.72 -1.46 -0.45
C GLU A 251 -16.37 -0.55 -1.52
N LEU A 252 -15.87 -0.58 -2.77
CA LEU A 252 -16.50 0.13 -3.89
C LEU A 252 -17.88 -0.44 -4.24
N TYR A 253 -17.99 -1.76 -4.36
CA TYR A 253 -19.23 -2.45 -4.66
C TYR A 253 -20.34 -2.06 -3.68
N LEU A 254 -20.08 -2.23 -2.37
CA LEU A 254 -21.02 -1.89 -1.30
C LEU A 254 -21.39 -0.39 -1.32
N SER A 255 -20.40 0.48 -1.50
CA SER A 255 -20.63 1.94 -1.57
C SER A 255 -21.50 2.36 -2.76
N LEU A 256 -21.47 1.62 -3.87
CA LEU A 256 -22.31 1.90 -5.04
C LEU A 256 -23.70 1.31 -4.86
N LEU A 257 -23.81 0.14 -4.25
CA LEU A 257 -25.07 -0.54 -3.97
C LEU A 257 -25.97 0.30 -3.03
N GLU A 258 -25.38 0.98 -2.04
CA GLU A 258 -26.10 1.87 -1.09
C GLU A 258 -26.93 2.96 -1.80
N TYR A 259 -26.58 3.38 -3.03
CA TYR A 259 -27.38 4.36 -3.78
C TYR A 259 -28.66 3.78 -4.39
N PHE A 260 -28.79 2.46 -4.44
CA PHE A 260 -29.93 1.73 -5.01
C PHE A 260 -30.77 1.02 -3.94
N GLU A 261 -30.26 0.91 -2.72
CA GLU A 261 -31.05 0.45 -1.57
C GLU A 261 -32.11 1.50 -1.21
N PRO A 262 -33.37 1.10 -0.97
CA PRO A 262 -34.38 2.02 -0.47
C PRO A 262 -33.94 2.57 0.90
N GLU A 263 -34.00 3.89 1.10
CA GLU A 263 -33.92 4.45 2.46
C GLU A 263 -35.04 3.79 3.26
N ASP A 264 -34.69 2.89 4.19
CA ASP A 264 -35.65 2.33 5.14
C ASP A 264 -36.34 3.51 5.82
N GLU A 265 -37.60 3.76 5.43
CA GLU A 265 -38.49 4.65 6.18
C GLU A 265 -38.55 4.07 7.60
N GLU A 266 -37.87 4.73 8.55
CA GLU A 266 -37.96 4.42 9.98
C GLU A 266 -39.44 4.32 10.38
N PHE A 267 -39.90 3.09 10.64
CA PHE A 267 -41.21 2.79 11.22
C PHE A 267 -41.24 3.02 12.74
#